data_AF-A0A2J0MIB3-F1
#
_entry.id   AF-A0A2J0MIB3-F1
#
_cell.length_a   1.000
_cell.length_b   1.000
_cell.length_c   1.000
_cell.angle_alpha   90.00
_cell.angle_beta   90.00
_cell.angle_gamma   90.00
#
_symmetry.space_group_name_H-M   'P 1'
#
loop_
_entity.id
_entity.type
_entity.pdbx_description
1 polymer ?
#
loop_
_entity_poly.entity_id
_entity_poly.type
_entity_poly.pdbx_seq_one_letter_code
_entity_poly.pdbx_strand_id
1 'polypeptide(L)'
;MKERRMKIMNREVKRGKKRSGRIVPVLAIVLFFGFVYFNYFRKTNTEEWDRSIGKTITVSDGGLDFSFAEVSEKTVGEFLDAKKLSLREGDSIFPSEETALFSGAHIIIGRAHPMNVVVDGGEQTVRTQATTVGQALEESTLVIDEDDIVKPSRDTFAESDMRVVIIRVQIEEVSVEKPIAFEKKMNEDDTLSWRKNIVTQKGENGIQKLTYRVSTYDGKEV
;
A
#
# COMPACT_ATOMS: atom_id res chain seq x y z
N MET A 1 26.03 -61.92 90.37
CA MET A 1 26.69 -60.65 90.77
C MET A 1 26.12 -59.55 89.90
N LYS A 2 25.25 -58.67 90.45
CA LYS A 2 25.53 -57.22 90.69
C LYS A 2 26.05 -56.55 89.41
N GLU A 3 25.30 -55.67 88.74
CA GLU A 3 25.01 -54.29 89.17
C GLU A 3 23.80 -53.71 88.43
N ARG A 4 22.75 -53.28 89.14
CA ARG A 4 22.48 -51.93 89.67
C ARG A 4 21.86 -50.97 88.65
N ARG A 5 20.52 -50.92 88.77
CA ARG A 5 19.61 -49.84 88.37
C ARG A 5 20.17 -48.47 88.77
N MET A 6 20.07 -47.48 87.88
CA MET A 6 19.98 -46.08 88.29
C MET A 6 18.87 -45.40 87.51
N LYS A 7 17.82 -45.04 88.25
CA LYS A 7 16.65 -44.26 87.85
C LYS A 7 16.80 -42.94 88.59
N ILE A 8 17.03 -41.83 87.88
CA ILE A 8 16.87 -40.49 88.44
C ILE A 8 15.98 -39.70 87.50
N MET A 9 15.01 -39.04 88.12
CA MET A 9 13.82 -38.44 87.57
C MET A 9 13.92 -36.91 87.69
N ASN A 10 13.35 -36.23 86.70
CA ASN A 10 12.83 -34.85 86.67
C ASN A 10 13.75 -33.65 86.90
N ARG A 11 13.72 -32.74 85.91
CA ARG A 11 13.16 -31.39 86.14
C ARG A 11 12.59 -30.80 84.85
N GLU A 12 11.29 -30.49 84.86
CA GLU A 12 10.62 -29.73 83.81
C GLU A 12 11.10 -28.28 83.78
N VAL A 13 11.25 -27.71 82.58
CA VAL A 13 11.10 -26.27 82.33
C VAL A 13 10.16 -26.09 81.15
N LYS A 14 8.98 -25.53 81.43
CA LYS A 14 7.93 -25.15 80.47
C LYS A 14 8.33 -23.88 79.70
N ARG A 15 7.97 -23.83 78.41
CA ARG A 15 7.58 -22.69 77.55
C ARG A 15 7.71 -23.21 76.12
N GLY A 16 6.69 -23.33 75.27
CA GLY A 16 5.63 -22.38 74.96
C GLY A 16 5.60 -22.23 73.43
N LYS A 17 4.50 -22.68 72.80
CA LYS A 17 3.92 -22.13 71.56
C LYS A 17 4.79 -22.14 70.28
N LYS A 18 4.45 -23.01 69.33
CA LYS A 18 3.83 -22.66 68.03
C LYS A 18 3.83 -23.88 67.10
N ARG A 19 2.68 -24.09 66.44
CA ARG A 19 2.55 -24.97 65.27
C ARG A 19 3.59 -24.55 64.23
N SER A 20 4.61 -25.37 63.97
CA SER A 20 5.45 -25.21 62.79
C SER A 20 4.69 -25.78 61.59
N GLY A 21 3.84 -24.94 61.00
CA GLY A 21 3.37 -25.18 59.65
C GLY A 21 4.59 -25.37 58.75
N ARG A 22 4.60 -26.44 57.96
CA ARG A 22 5.56 -26.64 56.87
C ARG A 22 5.31 -25.54 55.83
N ILE A 23 5.94 -24.38 55.99
CA ILE A 23 5.93 -23.32 54.97
C ILE A 23 7.19 -23.50 54.12
N VAL A 24 7.17 -24.48 53.23
CA VAL A 24 7.93 -24.44 51.96
C VAL A 24 7.10 -25.30 51.01
N PRO A 25 6.52 -24.74 49.92
CA PRO A 25 7.35 -24.49 48.74
C PRO A 25 6.86 -23.37 47.79
N VAL A 26 6.43 -22.19 48.26
CA VAL A 26 6.20 -21.08 47.29
C VAL A 26 7.54 -20.58 46.73
N LEU A 27 8.59 -20.54 47.57
CA LEU A 27 9.94 -20.14 47.15
C LEU A 27 10.59 -21.17 46.20
N ALA A 28 10.30 -22.46 46.38
CA ALA A 28 10.77 -23.51 45.45
C ALA A 28 10.02 -23.45 44.12
N ILE A 29 8.74 -23.08 44.10
CA ILE A 29 7.96 -22.88 42.88
C ILE A 29 8.41 -21.60 42.16
N VAL A 30 8.69 -20.50 42.86
CA VAL A 30 9.24 -19.28 42.23
C VAL A 30 10.67 -19.48 41.76
N LEU A 31 11.49 -20.28 42.45
CA LEU A 31 12.81 -20.68 41.95
C LEU A 31 12.72 -21.69 40.81
N PHE A 32 11.70 -22.55 40.77
CA PHE A 32 11.48 -23.51 39.68
C PHE A 32 10.89 -22.82 38.45
N PHE A 33 9.90 -21.93 38.59
CA PHE A 33 9.41 -21.10 37.49
C PHE A 33 10.43 -20.04 37.10
N GLY A 34 11.21 -19.50 38.03
CA GLY A 34 12.33 -18.61 37.73
C GLY A 34 13.46 -19.34 37.02
N PHE A 35 13.77 -20.58 37.39
CA PHE A 35 14.72 -21.44 36.69
C PHE A 35 14.17 -21.91 35.36
N VAL A 36 12.89 -22.30 35.25
CA VAL A 36 12.25 -22.65 33.98
C VAL A 36 12.19 -21.43 33.09
N TYR A 37 11.80 -20.25 33.57
CA TYR A 37 11.80 -18.99 32.82
C TYR A 37 13.23 -18.55 32.46
N PHE A 38 14.21 -18.74 33.35
CA PHE A 38 15.63 -18.50 33.08
C PHE A 38 16.23 -19.51 32.10
N ASN A 39 15.75 -20.77 32.06
CA ASN A 39 16.16 -21.77 31.08
C ASN A 39 15.39 -21.61 29.75
N TYR A 40 14.16 -21.12 29.79
CA TYR A 40 13.36 -20.80 28.61
C TYR A 40 13.85 -19.51 27.95
N PHE A 41 14.34 -18.55 28.75
CA PHE A 41 14.98 -17.31 28.31
C PHE A 41 16.51 -17.41 28.24
N ARG A 42 17.11 -18.55 28.62
CA ARG A 42 18.47 -18.88 28.16
C ARG A 42 18.33 -19.05 26.67
N LYS A 43 18.68 -17.97 25.96
CA LYS A 43 19.16 -17.99 24.59
C LYS A 43 20.11 -19.18 24.49
N THR A 44 19.58 -20.31 24.03
CA THR A 44 20.42 -21.37 23.53
C THR A 44 21.06 -20.72 22.32
N ASN A 45 22.32 -20.31 22.48
CA ASN A 45 23.22 -20.11 21.36
C ASN A 45 23.35 -21.48 20.69
N THR A 46 22.33 -21.88 19.94
CA THR A 46 22.45 -22.89 18.91
C THR A 46 23.08 -22.20 17.71
N GLU A 47 24.31 -21.71 17.87
CA GLU A 47 25.15 -21.19 16.79
C GLU A 47 25.95 -22.31 16.11
N GLU A 48 25.43 -23.54 16.06
CA GLU A 48 26.29 -24.70 15.70
C GLU A 48 25.64 -25.79 14.84
N TRP A 49 24.40 -25.61 14.35
CA TRP A 49 23.77 -26.60 13.44
C TRP A 49 23.80 -26.23 11.95
N ASP A 50 24.24 -25.02 11.58
CA ASP A 50 24.13 -24.50 10.20
C ASP A 50 25.49 -24.14 9.55
N ARG A 51 26.61 -24.58 10.14
CA ARG A 51 27.96 -24.21 9.65
C ARG A 51 28.65 -25.27 8.78
N SER A 52 28.09 -26.47 8.62
CA SER A 52 28.74 -27.56 7.87
C SER A 52 27.92 -28.19 6.76
N ILE A 53 26.71 -27.71 6.50
CA ILE A 53 25.89 -28.14 5.37
C ILE A 53 25.61 -26.91 4.55
N GLY A 54 25.98 -26.94 3.27
CA GLY A 54 25.67 -25.86 2.35
C GLY A 54 24.17 -25.53 2.40
N LYS A 55 23.81 -24.27 2.69
CA LYS A 55 22.40 -23.87 2.72
C LYS A 55 21.81 -24.04 1.33
N THR A 56 20.61 -24.60 1.26
CA THR A 56 19.84 -24.66 0.03
C THR A 56 18.83 -23.52 0.03
N ILE A 57 18.88 -22.63 -0.95
CA ILE A 57 18.00 -21.46 -1.03
C ILE A 57 17.22 -21.53 -2.33
N THR A 58 15.91 -21.31 -2.26
CA THR A 58 15.05 -21.17 -3.43
C THR A 58 14.78 -19.71 -3.70
N VAL A 59 14.87 -19.27 -4.94
CA VAL A 59 14.58 -17.90 -5.37
C VAL A 59 13.51 -17.95 -6.47
N SER A 60 12.34 -17.38 -6.22
CA SER A 60 11.31 -17.12 -7.23
C SER A 60 11.54 -15.72 -7.78
N ASP A 61 12.17 -15.60 -8.95
CA ASP A 61 12.45 -14.32 -9.62
C ASP A 61 11.49 -14.12 -10.80
N GLY A 62 10.55 -13.17 -10.68
CA GLY A 62 9.57 -12.90 -11.73
C GLY A 62 8.68 -14.10 -12.05
N GLY A 63 8.48 -15.01 -11.08
CA GLY A 63 7.74 -16.25 -11.23
C GLY A 63 8.57 -17.45 -11.72
N LEU A 64 9.88 -17.29 -11.90
CA LEU A 64 10.80 -18.37 -12.22
C LEU A 64 11.55 -18.84 -10.98
N ASP A 65 11.47 -20.14 -10.67
CA ASP A 65 12.13 -20.73 -9.52
C ASP A 65 13.55 -21.19 -9.84
N PHE A 66 14.50 -20.74 -9.04
CA PHE A 66 15.91 -21.13 -9.05
C PHE A 66 16.29 -21.73 -7.70
N SER A 67 17.11 -22.78 -7.71
CA SER A 67 17.64 -23.40 -6.48
C SER A 67 19.15 -23.26 -6.42
N PHE A 68 19.65 -22.75 -5.30
CA PHE A 68 21.07 -22.56 -5.03
C PHE A 68 21.46 -23.45 -3.86
N ALA A 69 22.49 -24.29 -4.05
CA ALA A 69 23.10 -25.08 -2.99
C ALA A 69 24.40 -24.42 -2.53
N GLU A 70 24.89 -24.81 -1.35
CA GLU A 70 26.18 -24.35 -0.82
C GLU A 70 26.26 -22.83 -0.63
N VAL A 71 25.13 -22.21 -0.30
CA VAL A 71 25.04 -20.78 0.04
C VAL A 71 25.69 -20.56 1.41
N SER A 72 26.66 -19.65 1.46
CA SER A 72 27.47 -19.32 2.64
C SER A 72 27.09 -17.97 3.27
N GLU A 73 26.35 -17.17 2.51
CA GLU A 73 25.88 -15.83 2.83
C GLU A 73 24.91 -15.88 4.02
N LYS A 74 24.95 -14.82 4.83
CA LYS A 74 24.22 -14.78 6.10
C LYS A 74 22.86 -14.10 5.96
N THR A 75 22.72 -13.17 5.04
CA THR A 75 21.49 -12.41 4.83
C THR A 75 21.02 -12.48 3.38
N VAL A 76 19.74 -12.15 3.17
CA VAL A 76 19.15 -12.07 1.83
C VAL A 76 19.95 -11.11 0.95
N GLY A 77 20.29 -9.91 1.45
CA GLY A 77 21.06 -8.91 0.71
C GLY A 77 22.45 -9.39 0.31
N GLU A 78 23.20 -10.00 1.25
CA GLU A 78 24.52 -10.57 0.94
C GLU A 78 24.44 -11.63 -0.17
N PHE A 79 23.39 -12.46 -0.13
CA PHE A 79 23.15 -13.48 -1.15
C PHE A 79 22.81 -12.88 -2.51
N LEU A 80 21.94 -11.87 -2.57
CA LEU A 80 21.59 -11.19 -3.82
C LEU A 80 22.84 -10.56 -4.47
N ASP A 81 23.66 -9.86 -3.67
CA ASP A 81 24.90 -9.25 -4.15
C ASP A 81 25.87 -10.30 -4.69
N ALA A 82 26.08 -11.39 -3.95
CA ALA A 82 26.97 -12.48 -4.34
C ALA A 82 26.51 -13.18 -5.62
N LYS A 83 25.20 -13.35 -5.82
CA LYS A 83 24.62 -13.94 -7.04
C LYS A 83 24.33 -12.92 -8.14
N LYS A 84 24.65 -11.63 -7.92
CA LYS A 84 24.41 -10.51 -8.84
C LYS A 84 22.93 -10.35 -9.23
N LEU A 85 22.04 -10.62 -8.28
CA LEU A 85 20.59 -10.44 -8.42
C LEU A 85 20.21 -9.04 -7.93
N SER A 86 20.54 -8.01 -8.72
CA SER A 86 20.20 -6.63 -8.36
C SER A 86 18.69 -6.34 -8.50
N LEU A 87 18.15 -5.61 -7.53
CA LEU A 87 16.79 -5.08 -7.58
C LEU A 87 16.77 -3.76 -8.38
N ARG A 88 15.70 -3.55 -9.14
CA ARG A 88 15.44 -2.31 -9.88
C ARG A 88 14.35 -1.50 -9.21
N GLU A 89 14.17 -0.27 -9.66
CA GLU A 89 13.02 0.54 -9.28
C GLU A 89 11.70 -0.20 -9.59
N GLY A 90 10.82 -0.20 -8.59
CA GLY A 90 9.53 -0.92 -8.61
C GLY A 90 9.62 -2.42 -8.30
N ASP A 91 10.82 -3.02 -8.21
CA ASP A 91 10.94 -4.41 -7.78
C ASP A 91 10.63 -4.53 -6.28
N SER A 92 10.05 -5.67 -5.90
CA SER A 92 9.75 -6.00 -4.50
C SER A 92 10.46 -7.28 -4.10
N ILE A 93 10.87 -7.37 -2.84
CA ILE A 93 11.54 -8.56 -2.32
C ILE A 93 10.93 -9.00 -1.00
N PHE A 94 10.78 -10.31 -0.86
CA PHE A 94 10.37 -10.95 0.38
C PHE A 94 11.16 -12.25 0.60
N PRO A 95 11.72 -12.51 1.79
CA PRO A 95 11.83 -11.60 2.94
C PRO A 95 12.81 -10.43 2.67
N SER A 96 12.87 -9.45 3.57
CA SER A 96 13.71 -8.25 3.38
C SER A 96 15.20 -8.58 3.31
N GLU A 97 16.00 -7.70 2.70
CA GLU A 97 17.45 -7.87 2.50
C GLU A 97 18.23 -8.10 3.81
N GLU A 98 17.75 -7.55 4.93
CA GLU A 98 18.38 -7.72 6.25
C GLU A 98 18.06 -9.07 6.92
N THR A 99 17.11 -9.83 6.37
CA THR A 99 16.65 -11.10 6.95
C THR A 99 17.77 -12.13 6.89
N ALA A 100 18.01 -12.82 8.00
CA ALA A 100 18.98 -13.90 8.07
C ALA A 100 18.54 -15.10 7.21
N LEU A 101 19.46 -15.61 6.39
CA LEU A 101 19.26 -16.79 5.57
C LEU A 101 19.57 -18.07 6.34
N PHE A 102 18.66 -19.03 6.21
CA PHE A 102 18.77 -20.38 6.72
C PHE A 102 18.54 -21.38 5.57
N SER A 103 19.02 -22.61 5.72
CA SER A 103 18.77 -23.65 4.72
C SER A 103 17.26 -23.93 4.57
N GLY A 104 16.79 -23.97 3.32
CA GLY A 104 15.38 -24.06 2.96
C GLY A 104 14.66 -22.71 2.86
N ALA A 105 15.37 -21.58 2.96
CA ALA A 105 14.73 -20.27 2.78
C ALA A 105 14.23 -20.10 1.32
N HIS A 106 13.09 -19.42 1.21
CA HIS A 106 12.46 -19.05 -0.06
C HIS A 106 12.46 -17.53 -0.19
N ILE A 107 13.15 -17.02 -1.21
CA ILE A 107 13.20 -15.60 -1.55
C ILE A 107 12.29 -15.40 -2.76
N ILE A 108 11.41 -14.41 -2.70
CA ILE A 108 10.49 -14.03 -3.77
C ILE A 108 10.90 -12.63 -4.22
N ILE A 109 11.19 -12.49 -5.50
CA ILE A 109 11.47 -11.22 -6.15
C ILE A 109 10.32 -10.94 -7.12
N GLY A 110 9.50 -9.97 -6.77
CA GLY A 110 8.52 -9.39 -7.69
C GLY A 110 9.26 -8.44 -8.64
N ARG A 111 9.25 -8.75 -9.94
CA ARG A 111 9.87 -7.88 -10.95
C ARG A 111 8.85 -6.91 -11.51
N ALA A 112 9.13 -5.62 -11.38
CA ALA A 112 8.37 -4.61 -12.09
C ALA A 112 8.72 -4.67 -13.58
N HIS A 113 7.70 -4.52 -14.43
CA HIS A 113 7.86 -4.41 -15.87
C HIS A 113 7.77 -2.94 -16.30
N PRO A 114 8.54 -2.54 -17.33
CA PRO A 114 8.44 -1.20 -17.90
C PRO A 114 7.16 -1.05 -18.73
N MET A 115 6.61 0.15 -18.74
CA MET A 115 5.53 0.61 -19.61
C MET A 115 5.88 2.02 -20.10
N ASN A 116 5.73 2.28 -21.39
CA ASN A 116 6.10 3.55 -22.00
C ASN A 116 4.87 4.45 -22.11
N VAL A 117 4.82 5.50 -21.32
CA VAL A 117 3.68 6.42 -21.23
C VAL A 117 4.00 7.71 -21.98
N VAL A 118 3.16 8.02 -22.97
CA VAL A 118 3.24 9.23 -23.79
C VAL A 118 2.16 10.20 -23.32
N VAL A 119 2.58 11.38 -22.88
CA VAL A 119 1.69 12.41 -22.34
C VAL A 119 2.35 13.78 -22.51
N ASP A 120 1.55 14.82 -22.77
CA ASP A 120 2.01 16.22 -22.89
C ASP A 120 3.15 16.41 -23.92
N GLY A 121 3.18 15.58 -24.96
CA GLY A 121 4.20 15.60 -26.01
C GLY A 121 5.54 14.93 -25.64
N GLY A 122 5.67 14.39 -24.42
CA GLY A 122 6.82 13.62 -23.96
C GLY A 122 6.53 12.12 -23.84
N GLU A 123 7.60 11.34 -23.64
CA GLU A 123 7.53 9.90 -23.36
C GLU A 123 8.37 9.59 -22.11
N GLN A 124 7.80 8.80 -21.20
CA GLN A 124 8.47 8.35 -19.99
C GLN A 124 8.23 6.87 -19.75
N THR A 125 9.20 6.20 -19.13
CA THR A 125 9.05 4.80 -18.74
C THR A 125 8.60 4.72 -17.30
N VAL A 126 7.43 4.13 -17.07
CA VAL A 126 6.90 3.78 -15.75
C VAL A 126 7.22 2.31 -15.49
N ARG A 127 7.81 2.00 -14.34
CA ARG A 127 8.03 0.60 -13.90
C ARG A 127 6.99 0.25 -12.85
N THR A 128 6.24 -0.81 -13.08
CA THR A 128 5.11 -1.18 -12.21
C THR A 128 4.98 -2.71 -12.09
N GLN A 129 4.34 -3.16 -11.01
CA GLN A 129 3.89 -4.55 -10.82
C GLN A 129 2.36 -4.68 -11.03
N ALA A 130 1.72 -3.58 -11.40
CA ALA A 130 0.28 -3.50 -11.59
C ALA A 130 -0.19 -4.42 -12.72
N THR A 131 -1.41 -4.93 -12.57
CA THR A 131 -2.02 -5.84 -13.54
C THR A 131 -2.65 -5.09 -14.70
N THR A 132 -3.06 -3.82 -14.51
CA THR A 132 -3.78 -3.02 -15.52
C THR A 132 -3.10 -1.68 -15.77
N VAL A 133 -3.36 -1.10 -16.94
CA VAL A 133 -2.87 0.24 -17.30
C VAL A 133 -3.33 1.29 -16.29
N GLY A 134 -4.57 1.23 -15.82
CA GLY A 134 -5.11 2.17 -14.83
C GLY A 134 -4.32 2.13 -13.52
N GLN A 135 -4.14 0.93 -12.96
CA GLN A 135 -3.35 0.73 -11.73
C GLN A 135 -1.89 1.17 -11.93
N ALA A 136 -1.29 0.85 -13.08
CA ALA A 136 0.07 1.26 -13.40
C ALA A 136 0.24 2.78 -13.42
N LEU A 137 -0.77 3.49 -13.92
CA LEU A 137 -0.78 4.95 -13.96
C LEU A 137 -1.04 5.56 -12.57
N GLU A 138 -1.87 4.93 -11.73
CA GLU A 138 -2.08 5.35 -10.33
C GLU A 138 -0.84 5.20 -9.45
N GLU A 139 -0.04 4.15 -9.67
CA GLU A 139 1.25 3.95 -9.00
C GLU A 139 2.34 4.93 -9.49
N SER A 140 2.15 5.50 -10.69
CA SER A 140 3.09 6.45 -11.27
C SER A 140 2.98 7.83 -10.62
N THR A 141 4.00 8.67 -10.83
CA THR A 141 3.98 10.06 -10.37
C THR A 141 3.14 10.98 -11.28
N LEU A 142 2.44 10.43 -12.28
CA LEU A 142 1.68 11.19 -13.25
C LEU A 142 0.33 11.62 -12.70
N VAL A 143 0.06 12.92 -12.85
CA VAL A 143 -1.27 13.48 -12.57
C VAL A 143 -2.09 13.38 -13.84
N ILE A 144 -3.13 12.56 -13.80
CA ILE A 144 -4.03 12.28 -14.90
C ILE A 144 -5.45 12.48 -14.39
N ASP A 145 -6.25 13.23 -15.14
CA ASP A 145 -7.62 13.52 -14.75
C ASP A 145 -8.56 12.38 -15.17
N GLU A 146 -9.73 12.29 -14.54
CA GLU A 146 -10.72 11.25 -14.87
C GLU A 146 -11.19 11.36 -16.33
N ASP A 147 -11.31 12.60 -16.83
CA ASP A 147 -11.71 12.93 -18.19
C ASP A 147 -10.64 12.64 -19.25
N ASP A 148 -9.37 12.52 -18.84
CA ASP A 148 -8.27 12.21 -19.76
C ASP A 148 -8.47 10.83 -20.40
N ILE A 149 -8.23 10.78 -21.72
CA ILE A 149 -8.41 9.56 -22.48
C ILE A 149 -7.09 8.79 -22.51
N VAL A 150 -7.12 7.55 -22.01
CA VAL A 150 -5.97 6.64 -22.01
C VAL A 150 -6.14 5.59 -23.11
N LYS A 151 -5.09 5.38 -23.91
CA LYS A 151 -5.05 4.38 -24.98
C LYS A 151 -3.80 3.51 -24.84
N PRO A 152 -3.90 2.18 -24.71
CA PRO A 152 -5.15 1.40 -24.57
C PRO A 152 -5.91 1.74 -23.28
N SER A 153 -7.15 1.26 -23.15
CA SER A 153 -8.03 1.59 -22.01
C SER A 153 -7.36 1.29 -20.66
N ARG A 154 -7.74 2.01 -19.60
CA ARG A 154 -7.28 1.80 -18.21
C ARG A 154 -7.47 0.35 -17.75
N ASP A 155 -8.52 -0.33 -18.21
CA ASP A 155 -8.81 -1.73 -17.84
C ASP A 155 -7.96 -2.77 -18.60
N THR A 156 -7.16 -2.32 -19.58
CA THR A 156 -6.31 -3.22 -20.36
C THR A 156 -5.21 -3.77 -19.46
N PHE A 157 -4.89 -5.06 -19.61
CA PHE A 157 -3.75 -5.65 -18.92
C PHE A 157 -2.46 -4.90 -19.25
N ALA A 158 -1.68 -4.57 -18.22
CA ALA A 158 -0.38 -3.94 -18.39
C ALA A 158 0.63 -5.01 -18.81
N GLU A 159 1.19 -4.85 -20.01
CA GLU A 159 2.23 -5.73 -20.54
C GLU A 159 3.58 -5.01 -20.54
N SER A 160 4.66 -5.78 -20.47
CA SER A 160 6.02 -5.25 -20.58
C SER A 160 6.22 -4.50 -21.90
N ASP A 161 6.86 -3.33 -21.81
CA ASP A 161 7.16 -2.43 -22.93
C ASP A 161 5.93 -1.90 -23.68
N MET A 162 4.72 -2.07 -23.11
CA MET A 162 3.49 -1.55 -23.68
C MET A 162 3.57 -0.02 -23.81
N ARG A 163 3.14 0.50 -24.97
CA ARG A 163 3.01 1.93 -25.20
C ARG A 163 1.60 2.40 -24.85
N VAL A 164 1.50 3.31 -23.90
CA VAL A 164 0.27 3.95 -23.45
C VAL A 164 0.32 5.42 -23.84
N VAL A 165 -0.75 5.92 -24.46
CA VAL A 165 -0.90 7.31 -24.88
C VAL A 165 -2.03 7.93 -24.07
N ILE A 166 -1.75 9.08 -23.46
CA ILE A 166 -2.72 9.87 -22.70
C ILE A 166 -3.02 11.12 -23.51
N ILE A 167 -4.30 11.39 -23.71
CA ILE A 167 -4.83 12.57 -24.40
C ILE A 167 -5.49 13.44 -23.35
N ARG A 168 -5.04 14.68 -23.20
CA ARG A 168 -5.59 15.63 -22.23
C ARG A 168 -6.96 16.11 -22.68
N VAL A 169 -7.96 15.99 -21.80
CA VAL A 169 -9.33 16.43 -22.10
C VAL A 169 -9.70 17.61 -21.21
N GLN A 170 -10.07 18.73 -21.83
CA GLN A 170 -10.60 19.91 -21.14
C GLN A 170 -12.02 20.17 -21.60
N ILE A 171 -12.91 20.42 -20.64
CA ILE A 171 -14.33 20.68 -20.90
C ILE A 171 -14.67 22.05 -20.30
N GLU A 172 -15.07 22.99 -21.15
CA GLU A 172 -15.42 24.35 -20.76
C GLU A 172 -16.86 24.71 -21.15
N GLU A 173 -17.58 25.42 -20.28
CA GLU A 173 -18.90 25.96 -20.60
C GLU A 173 -18.79 27.41 -21.09
N VAL A 174 -19.10 27.64 -22.37
CA VAL A 174 -19.05 28.96 -23.01
C VAL A 174 -20.46 29.49 -23.19
N SER A 175 -20.75 30.64 -22.57
CA SER A 175 -22.03 31.34 -22.73
C SER A 175 -21.94 32.43 -23.80
N VAL A 176 -22.79 32.34 -24.83
CA VAL A 176 -22.91 33.36 -25.89
C VAL A 176 -24.26 34.05 -25.78
N GLU A 177 -24.23 35.37 -25.68
CA GLU A 177 -25.43 36.20 -25.69
C GLU A 177 -25.84 36.55 -27.12
N LYS A 178 -27.11 36.32 -27.47
CA LYS A 178 -27.69 36.68 -28.77
C LYS A 178 -28.95 37.53 -28.56
N PRO A 179 -29.12 38.65 -29.28
CA PRO A 179 -30.32 39.47 -29.16
C PRO A 179 -31.54 38.73 -29.71
N ILE A 180 -32.67 38.84 -29.00
CA ILE A 180 -33.99 38.37 -29.45
C ILE A 180 -34.83 39.61 -29.78
N ALA A 181 -35.34 39.67 -31.01
CA ALA A 181 -36.21 40.76 -31.43
C ALA A 181 -37.53 40.76 -30.63
N PHE A 182 -38.02 41.95 -30.27
CA PHE A 182 -39.32 42.09 -29.62
C PHE A 182 -40.48 41.91 -30.59
N GLU A 183 -41.60 41.39 -30.09
CA GLU A 183 -42.85 41.29 -30.84
C GLU A 183 -43.60 42.63 -30.86
N LYS A 184 -44.29 42.91 -31.96
CA LYS A 184 -45.18 44.06 -32.08
C LYS A 184 -46.62 43.63 -31.82
N LYS A 185 -47.28 44.26 -30.85
CA LYS A 185 -48.73 44.11 -30.63
C LYS A 185 -49.44 45.39 -31.07
N MET A 186 -50.48 45.22 -31.87
CA MET A 186 -51.34 46.30 -32.32
C MET A 186 -52.62 46.27 -31.49
N ASN A 187 -53.03 47.43 -30.99
CA ASN A 187 -54.31 47.63 -30.32
C ASN A 187 -55.06 48.74 -31.05
N GLU A 188 -56.33 48.50 -31.36
CA GLU A 188 -57.22 49.48 -32.00
C GLU A 188 -57.71 50.52 -30.98
N ASP A 189 -57.81 51.77 -31.42
CA ASP A 189 -58.31 52.89 -30.62
C ASP A 189 -59.22 53.77 -31.50
N ASP A 190 -60.52 53.77 -31.18
CA ASP A 190 -61.55 54.48 -31.94
C ASP A 190 -61.40 56.00 -31.92
N THR A 191 -60.60 56.55 -30.99
CA THR A 191 -60.32 57.99 -30.91
C THR A 191 -59.19 58.42 -31.85
N LEU A 192 -58.46 57.47 -32.44
CA LEU A 192 -57.37 57.73 -33.38
C LEU A 192 -57.86 57.73 -34.84
N SER A 193 -57.36 58.68 -35.63
CA SER A 193 -57.65 58.71 -37.07
C SER A 193 -57.08 57.48 -37.79
N TRP A 194 -57.84 56.93 -38.73
CA TRP A 194 -57.52 55.72 -39.51
C TRP A 194 -56.15 55.71 -40.22
N ARG A 195 -55.51 56.87 -40.43
CA ARG A 195 -54.17 56.96 -41.04
C ARG A 195 -53.05 57.21 -40.04
N LYS A 196 -53.31 57.16 -38.72
CA LYS A 196 -52.33 57.48 -37.68
C LYS A 196 -52.01 56.23 -36.86
N ASN A 197 -50.74 55.85 -36.86
CA ASN A 197 -50.19 54.86 -35.93
C ASN A 197 -49.36 55.61 -34.89
N ILE A 198 -49.58 55.34 -33.61
CA ILE A 198 -48.76 55.87 -32.52
C ILE A 198 -48.13 54.69 -31.79
N VAL A 199 -46.83 54.78 -31.55
CA VAL A 199 -46.12 53.82 -30.70
C VAL A 199 -46.41 54.17 -29.25
N THR A 200 -47.26 53.38 -28.59
CA THR A 200 -47.63 53.58 -27.18
C THR A 200 -46.54 53.09 -26.23
N GLN A 201 -45.82 52.03 -26.62
CA GLN A 201 -44.71 51.46 -25.87
C GLN A 201 -43.61 51.06 -26.84
N LYS A 202 -42.38 51.53 -26.59
CA LYS A 202 -41.20 51.13 -27.36
C LYS A 202 -40.81 49.72 -26.94
N GLY A 203 -40.68 48.81 -27.90
CA GLY A 203 -40.11 47.48 -27.66
C GLY A 203 -38.59 47.53 -27.56
N GLU A 204 -38.03 46.62 -26.78
CA GLU A 204 -36.59 46.46 -26.59
C GLU A 204 -36.22 45.00 -26.85
N ASN A 205 -35.08 44.78 -27.53
CA ASN A 205 -34.61 43.42 -27.76
C ASN A 205 -34.26 42.77 -26.42
N GLY A 206 -34.75 41.55 -26.22
CA GLY A 206 -34.28 40.70 -25.14
C GLY A 206 -32.91 40.11 -25.43
N ILE A 207 -32.32 39.43 -24.46
CA ILE A 207 -31.07 38.68 -24.62
C ILE A 207 -31.38 37.20 -24.40
N GLN A 208 -31.00 36.37 -25.38
CA GLN A 208 -30.89 34.92 -25.24
C GLN A 208 -29.48 34.58 -24.76
N LYS A 209 -29.36 33.88 -23.64
CA LYS A 209 -28.09 33.27 -23.24
C LYS A 209 -28.06 31.83 -23.73
N LEU A 210 -27.13 31.51 -24.62
CA LEU A 210 -26.88 30.14 -25.09
C LEU A 210 -25.62 29.62 -24.43
N THR A 211 -25.72 28.53 -23.67
CA THR A 211 -24.57 27.86 -23.06
C THR A 211 -24.17 26.66 -23.91
N TYR A 212 -22.91 26.63 -24.32
CA TYR A 212 -22.29 25.54 -25.06
C TYR A 212 -21.28 24.84 -24.14
N ARG A 213 -21.15 23.52 -24.28
CA ARG A 213 -20.06 22.75 -23.66
C ARG A 213 -19.05 22.43 -24.74
N VAL A 214 -17.86 23.01 -24.64
CA VAL A 214 -16.76 22.86 -25.59
C VAL A 214 -15.77 21.86 -25.02
N SER A 215 -15.34 20.89 -25.82
CA SER A 215 -14.35 19.89 -25.43
C SER A 215 -13.09 20.06 -26.26
N THR A 216 -11.94 20.01 -25.60
CA THR A 216 -10.62 20.25 -26.22
C THR A 216 -9.73 19.07 -25.91
N TYR A 217 -9.18 18.42 -26.95
CA TYR A 217 -8.27 17.28 -26.83
C TYR A 217 -6.85 17.73 -27.22
N ASP A 218 -5.88 17.62 -26.30
CA ASP A 218 -4.51 18.11 -26.47
C ASP A 218 -4.44 19.55 -27.03
N GLY A 219 -5.32 20.43 -26.53
CA GLY A 219 -5.40 21.83 -26.97
C GLY A 219 -6.18 22.09 -28.27
N LYS A 220 -6.76 21.06 -28.90
CA LYS A 220 -7.59 21.20 -30.10
C LYS A 220 -9.08 20.94 -29.80
N GLU A 221 -9.93 21.93 -30.05
CA GLU A 221 -11.39 21.81 -29.97
C GLU A 221 -11.91 20.71 -30.90
N VAL A 222 -12.85 19.89 -30.39
CA VAL A 222 -13.45 18.74 -31.09
C VAL A 222 -14.98 18.80 -31.12
#